data_AF-A0A3A3GM28-F1
#
_entry.id   AF-A0A3A3GM28-F1
#
_cell.length_a   1.000
_cell.length_b   1.000
_cell.length_c   1.000
_cell.angle_alpha   90.00
_cell.angle_beta   90.00
_cell.angle_gamma   90.00
#
_symmetry.space_group_name_H-M   'P 1'
#
loop_
_entity.id
_entity.type
_entity.pdbx_description
1 polymer ?
#
loop_
_entity_poly.entity_id
_entity_poly.type
_entity_poly.pdbx_seq_one_letter_code
_entity_poly.pdbx_strand_id
1 'polypeptide(L)'
;MIRSRSSSSRQPIKSLGISWPQLNPFMVSQLRILLPKHLTIDKRFVRSIKILVTVVKKPRWGTVTNFFITKNIRRLENKNEFISNFSKERTEKKMIYKSYISNASRRVIKTLIGLLLRLIANALSLIKPHNLIKILGKLAYELNEKGDGFVTFHIRPKKANEIEIDSIWKQNDEDVGIVVQGPYVSTNNFTLETVKLYKRIFPNAQIVLSTWASHEVEQSMQDLQKYCTVIYSTKPETLGSHNLNLQKATTLAGISHMKGQGRLFCLKTRTDQRIYRQGALSYLKSLVAAYPVKNNTILNGRIVELSITSCRYRPWSLCDMFQFGYTDDLYLMWDFKNDLRNRSASEYASKPYKVIDIVNENVAEIFVHRNFAKTIGLNDSADYPSYYDFIKSALILIDKEEVDIFWSKYTAQEYNWAGIPQYNENQLLGRLSHSDWHILISEINNQPDFKKFEYRLNEYEVL
;
A
#
# COMPACT_ATOMS: atom_id res chain seq x y z
N MET A 1 -52.56 -24.54 67.20
CA MET A 1 -52.74 -25.96 67.59
C MET A 1 -52.08 -26.82 66.52
N ILE A 2 -51.16 -27.73 66.90
CA ILE A 2 -50.67 -28.91 66.12
C ILE A 2 -49.75 -28.56 64.91
N ARG A 3 -48.41 -28.69 64.95
CA ARG A 3 -47.52 -29.89 64.89
C ARG A 3 -47.75 -30.87 63.72
N SER A 4 -46.77 -30.95 62.80
CA SER A 4 -46.09 -32.17 62.28
C SER A 4 -45.34 -31.78 60.99
N ARG A 5 -44.06 -32.07 60.67
CA ARG A 5 -43.16 -33.24 60.73
C ARG A 5 -43.61 -34.45 59.90
N SER A 6 -43.01 -34.61 58.71
CA SER A 6 -42.45 -35.84 58.10
C SER A 6 -41.83 -35.44 56.74
N SER A 7 -40.53 -35.59 56.43
CA SER A 7 -39.62 -36.76 56.29
C SER A 7 -39.85 -37.62 55.04
N SER A 8 -38.73 -37.97 54.39
CA SER A 8 -38.53 -38.92 53.26
C SER A 8 -38.75 -38.33 51.85
N SER A 9 -38.06 -38.71 50.78
CA SER A 9 -36.86 -39.52 50.49
C SER A 9 -36.56 -39.32 48.97
N ARG A 10 -35.48 -39.93 48.47
CA ARG A 10 -34.76 -39.66 47.22
C ARG A 10 -35.52 -39.95 45.90
N GLN A 11 -35.31 -39.05 44.91
CA GLN A 11 -35.08 -39.15 43.44
C GLN A 11 -35.69 -40.31 42.59
N PRO A 12 -36.15 -40.05 41.33
CA PRO A 12 -35.24 -40.04 40.17
C PRO A 12 -35.52 -39.00 39.05
N ILE A 13 -34.49 -38.77 38.24
CA ILE A 13 -34.43 -37.90 37.04
C ILE A 13 -35.16 -38.54 35.84
N LYS A 14 -35.98 -37.76 35.10
CA LYS A 14 -36.02 -37.77 33.61
C LYS A 14 -36.90 -36.66 32.98
N SER A 15 -36.19 -35.80 32.24
CA SER A 15 -36.47 -35.24 30.90
C SER A 15 -37.72 -34.41 30.54
N LEU A 16 -37.41 -33.22 30.01
CA LEU A 16 -37.91 -32.53 28.79
C LEU A 16 -39.12 -31.60 28.89
N GLY A 17 -38.87 -30.33 28.57
CA GLY A 17 -39.86 -29.38 28.10
C GLY A 17 -39.45 -27.91 28.22
N ILE A 18 -38.50 -27.43 27.41
CA ILE A 18 -38.32 -25.97 27.21
C ILE A 18 -38.23 -25.67 25.72
N SER A 19 -39.19 -24.87 25.25
CA SER A 19 -39.36 -24.37 23.90
C SER A 19 -38.33 -23.30 23.52
N TRP A 20 -37.99 -23.22 22.23
CA TRP A 20 -37.11 -22.19 21.66
C TRP A 20 -37.92 -20.93 21.30
N PRO A 21 -37.45 -19.69 21.55
CA PRO A 21 -38.06 -18.51 20.98
C PRO A 21 -37.56 -18.26 19.55
N GLN A 22 -38.51 -18.05 18.64
CA GLN A 22 -38.30 -17.67 17.25
C GLN A 22 -37.61 -16.30 17.11
N LEU A 23 -36.90 -16.11 15.99
CA LEU A 23 -36.20 -14.88 15.61
C LEU A 23 -37.15 -13.67 15.54
N ASN A 24 -36.76 -12.53 16.12
CA ASN A 24 -37.46 -11.25 16.01
C ASN A 24 -37.65 -10.84 14.53
N PRO A 25 -38.90 -10.72 14.02
CA PRO A 25 -39.22 -10.39 12.64
C PRO A 25 -38.63 -9.07 12.13
N PHE A 26 -38.34 -8.13 13.02
CA PHE A 26 -37.90 -6.77 12.69
C PHE A 26 -36.47 -6.70 12.11
N MET A 27 -35.60 -7.65 12.43
CA MET A 27 -34.24 -7.69 11.84
C MET A 27 -34.20 -8.42 10.50
N VAL A 28 -35.16 -9.32 10.24
CA VAL A 28 -35.27 -10.00 8.93
C VAL A 28 -35.80 -9.04 7.87
N SER A 29 -36.66 -8.09 8.24
CA SER A 29 -37.12 -7.03 7.33
C SER A 29 -35.99 -6.05 6.97
N GLN A 30 -35.17 -5.63 7.94
CA GLN A 30 -34.01 -4.74 7.71
C GLN A 30 -32.94 -5.36 6.79
N LEU A 31 -32.67 -6.67 6.92
CA LEU A 31 -31.76 -7.39 6.02
C LEU A 31 -32.35 -7.64 4.62
N ARG A 32 -33.68 -7.72 4.48
CA ARG A 32 -34.36 -7.74 3.16
C ARG A 32 -34.37 -6.37 2.48
N ILE A 33 -34.27 -5.27 3.23
CA ILE A 33 -34.22 -3.91 2.69
C ILE A 33 -32.83 -3.61 2.06
N LEU A 34 -31.77 -4.24 2.55
CA LEU A 34 -30.39 -4.04 2.04
C LEU A 34 -29.98 -4.95 0.88
N LEU A 35 -30.78 -5.95 0.52
CA LEU A 35 -30.48 -6.91 -0.55
C LEU A 35 -31.51 -6.78 -1.69
N PRO A 36 -31.08 -6.54 -2.95
CA PRO A 36 -31.96 -6.55 -4.11
C PRO A 36 -32.81 -7.84 -4.17
N LYS A 37 -34.09 -7.73 -4.53
CA LYS A 37 -35.08 -8.83 -4.55
C LYS A 37 -34.71 -10.04 -5.43
N HIS A 38 -33.65 -9.95 -6.22
CA HIS A 38 -33.18 -10.95 -7.19
C HIS A 38 -31.84 -11.62 -6.82
N LEU A 39 -31.31 -11.38 -5.61
CA LEU A 39 -30.12 -12.11 -5.15
C LEU A 39 -30.48 -13.54 -4.74
N THR A 40 -29.95 -14.53 -5.46
CA THR A 40 -29.89 -15.92 -5.02
C THR A 40 -28.91 -16.02 -3.86
N ILE A 41 -29.44 -16.02 -2.64
CA ILE A 41 -28.66 -16.10 -1.41
C ILE A 41 -28.27 -17.58 -1.18
N ASP A 42 -26.97 -17.89 -1.22
CA ASP A 42 -26.45 -19.22 -0.87
C ASP A 42 -26.82 -19.58 0.59
N LYS A 43 -27.26 -20.82 0.84
CA LYS A 43 -27.51 -21.36 2.18
C LYS A 43 -26.31 -21.19 3.12
N ARG A 44 -25.08 -21.19 2.59
CA ARG A 44 -23.85 -20.92 3.35
C ARG A 44 -23.76 -19.46 3.81
N PHE A 45 -24.17 -18.49 2.99
CA PHE A 45 -24.23 -17.08 3.35
C PHE A 45 -25.25 -16.82 4.47
N VAL A 46 -26.45 -17.43 4.37
CA VAL A 46 -27.47 -17.36 5.43
C VAL A 46 -26.94 -17.94 6.75
N ARG A 47 -26.16 -19.02 6.68
CA ARG A 47 -25.54 -19.65 7.87
C ARG A 47 -24.49 -18.74 8.51
N SER A 48 -23.66 -18.08 7.71
CA SER A 48 -22.66 -17.10 8.19
C SER A 48 -23.32 -15.89 8.86
N ILE A 49 -24.42 -15.35 8.29
CA ILE A 49 -25.19 -14.26 8.93
C ILE A 49 -25.85 -14.72 10.23
N LYS A 50 -26.41 -15.94 10.29
CA LYS A 50 -26.97 -16.51 11.53
C LYS A 50 -25.93 -16.62 12.63
N ILE A 51 -24.69 -17.01 12.30
CA ILE A 51 -23.56 -17.03 13.25
C ILE A 51 -23.24 -15.61 13.71
N LEU A 52 -23.16 -14.65 12.78
CA LEU A 52 -22.93 -13.22 13.06
C LEU A 52 -23.94 -12.66 14.07
N VAL A 53 -25.24 -12.88 13.81
CA VAL A 53 -26.35 -12.43 14.68
C VAL A 53 -26.31 -13.12 16.05
N THR A 54 -25.89 -14.38 16.11
CA THR A 54 -25.80 -15.12 17.39
C THR A 54 -24.64 -14.63 18.25
N VAL A 55 -23.50 -14.30 17.63
CA VAL A 55 -22.33 -13.71 18.32
C VAL A 55 -22.62 -12.30 18.83
N VAL A 56 -23.34 -11.49 18.04
CA VAL A 56 -23.71 -10.11 18.42
C VAL A 56 -24.85 -10.06 19.46
N LYS A 57 -25.82 -10.99 19.41
CA LYS A 57 -26.95 -11.03 20.36
C LYS A 57 -26.66 -11.71 21.70
N LYS A 58 -25.66 -12.60 21.77
CA LYS A 58 -25.24 -13.25 23.02
C LYS A 58 -23.74 -13.12 23.27
N PRO A 59 -23.24 -11.90 23.44
CA PRO A 59 -21.90 -11.77 23.97
C PRO A 59 -21.97 -12.17 25.45
N ARG A 60 -21.47 -13.36 25.79
CA ARG A 60 -21.30 -13.80 27.18
C ARG A 60 -20.18 -12.98 27.85
N TRP A 61 -20.41 -11.67 27.99
CA TRP A 61 -19.52 -10.73 28.70
C TRP A 61 -19.40 -11.08 30.19
N GLY A 62 -20.29 -11.90 30.76
CA GLY A 62 -20.12 -12.40 32.13
C GLY A 62 -19.03 -13.49 32.24
N THR A 63 -18.88 -14.35 31.24
CA THR A 63 -18.09 -15.59 31.39
C THR A 63 -16.64 -15.44 30.96
N VAL A 64 -16.36 -14.70 29.89
CA VAL A 64 -14.98 -14.47 29.42
C VAL A 64 -14.24 -13.53 30.37
N THR A 65 -14.91 -12.49 30.84
CA THR A 65 -14.36 -11.54 31.80
C THR A 65 -14.16 -12.21 33.15
N ASN A 66 -15.11 -13.02 33.65
CA ASN A 66 -14.87 -13.83 34.86
C ASN A 66 -13.74 -14.84 34.67
N PHE A 67 -13.64 -15.55 33.53
CA PHE A 67 -12.56 -16.55 33.33
C PHE A 67 -11.16 -15.92 33.36
N PHE A 68 -10.98 -14.73 32.75
CA PHE A 68 -9.70 -14.01 32.80
C PHE A 68 -9.45 -13.31 34.15
N ILE A 69 -10.50 -12.85 34.83
CA ILE A 69 -10.41 -12.26 36.18
C ILE A 69 -10.01 -13.34 37.19
N THR A 70 -10.68 -14.50 37.22
CA THR A 70 -10.40 -15.58 38.17
C THR A 70 -9.03 -16.23 37.95
N LYS A 71 -8.56 -16.35 36.70
CA LYS A 71 -7.24 -16.91 36.37
C LYS A 71 -6.07 -15.98 36.74
N ASN A 72 -6.27 -14.66 36.69
CA ASN A 72 -5.25 -13.69 37.09
C ASN A 72 -5.29 -13.34 38.58
N ILE A 73 -6.47 -13.36 39.22
CA ILE A 73 -6.60 -13.24 40.69
C ILE A 73 -5.85 -14.39 41.38
N ARG A 74 -6.04 -15.64 40.94
CA ARG A 74 -5.27 -16.79 41.46
C ARG A 74 -3.76 -16.68 41.26
N ARG A 75 -3.31 -15.93 40.24
CA ARG A 75 -1.89 -15.74 39.93
C ARG A 75 -1.24 -14.62 40.76
N LEU A 76 -2.06 -13.69 41.27
CA LEU A 76 -1.66 -12.61 42.18
C LEU A 76 -1.76 -13.02 43.65
N GLU A 77 -2.75 -13.85 44.00
CA GLU A 77 -2.90 -14.42 45.35
C GLU A 77 -1.77 -15.40 45.69
N ASN A 78 -1.24 -16.13 44.70
CA ASN A 78 -0.09 -17.02 44.89
C ASN A 78 1.27 -16.29 45.02
N LYS A 79 1.30 -14.94 45.05
CA LYS A 79 2.56 -14.18 45.01
C LYS A 79 2.75 -13.13 46.10
N ASN A 80 1.83 -12.96 47.05
CA ASN A 80 2.01 -12.00 48.15
C ASN A 80 1.35 -12.48 49.44
N GLU A 81 2.14 -13.15 50.27
CA GLU A 81 1.92 -13.26 51.71
C GLU A 81 2.51 -12.00 52.36
N PHE A 82 1.68 -10.99 52.64
CA PHE A 82 1.85 -10.01 53.73
C PHE A 82 0.68 -9.03 53.71
N ILE A 83 -0.15 -9.06 54.76
CA ILE A 83 -1.19 -8.06 55.02
C ILE A 83 -0.81 -7.32 56.29
N SER A 84 -0.44 -6.04 56.18
CA SER A 84 -1.07 -4.95 56.95
C SER A 84 -0.45 -3.61 56.55
N ASN A 85 -1.26 -2.55 56.66
CA ASN A 85 -1.04 -1.16 56.24
C ASN A 85 -1.24 -0.95 54.73
N PHE A 86 -2.25 -0.15 54.35
CA PHE A 86 -2.24 0.77 53.20
C PHE A 86 -3.68 1.23 52.84
N SER A 87 -4.07 2.41 53.29
CA SER A 87 -5.29 3.10 52.80
C SER A 87 -5.02 3.98 51.56
N LYS A 88 -3.78 4.45 51.35
CA LYS A 88 -3.35 5.25 50.18
C LYS A 88 -3.13 4.42 48.90
N GLU A 89 -2.62 3.20 49.04
CA GLU A 89 -2.29 2.30 47.91
C GLU A 89 -3.54 1.74 47.20
N ARG A 90 -4.70 1.77 47.86
CA ARG A 90 -5.98 1.27 47.32
C ARG A 90 -6.50 2.12 46.16
N THR A 91 -6.18 3.41 46.13
CA THR A 91 -6.64 4.36 45.11
C THR A 91 -5.78 4.28 43.85
N GLU A 92 -4.45 4.18 44.00
CA GLU A 92 -3.52 3.91 42.90
C GLU A 92 -3.73 2.52 42.31
N LYS A 93 -3.88 1.47 43.14
CA LYS A 93 -4.22 0.11 42.66
C LYS A 93 -5.57 0.10 41.93
N LYS A 94 -6.58 0.86 42.36
CA LYS A 94 -7.86 1.02 41.64
C LYS A 94 -7.71 1.73 40.29
N MET A 95 -6.86 2.75 40.19
CA MET A 95 -6.58 3.45 38.92
C MET A 95 -5.83 2.56 37.93
N ILE A 96 -4.77 1.87 38.40
CA ILE A 96 -4.01 0.90 37.59
C ILE A 96 -4.93 -0.25 37.14
N TYR A 97 -5.80 -0.75 38.02
CA TYR A 97 -6.75 -1.82 37.71
C TYR A 97 -7.84 -1.36 36.71
N LYS A 98 -8.37 -0.14 36.83
CA LYS A 98 -9.28 0.44 35.83
C LYS A 98 -8.61 0.63 34.47
N SER A 99 -7.35 1.09 34.45
CA SER A 99 -6.54 1.21 33.23
C SER A 99 -6.25 -0.17 32.60
N TYR A 100 -5.96 -1.17 33.41
CA TYR A 100 -5.71 -2.54 32.93
C TYR A 100 -6.98 -3.20 32.38
N ILE A 101 -8.12 -3.06 33.07
CA ILE A 101 -9.42 -3.56 32.58
C ILE A 101 -9.85 -2.83 31.32
N SER A 102 -9.65 -1.51 31.23
CA SER A 102 -9.99 -0.76 30.01
C SER A 102 -9.12 -1.19 28.83
N ASN A 103 -7.83 -1.43 29.05
CA ASN A 103 -6.91 -1.95 28.03
C ASN A 103 -7.22 -3.40 27.63
N ALA A 104 -7.54 -4.28 28.59
CA ALA A 104 -7.95 -5.66 28.32
C ALA A 104 -9.28 -5.70 27.55
N SER A 105 -10.25 -4.86 27.93
CA SER A 105 -11.55 -4.75 27.23
C SER A 105 -11.37 -4.22 25.81
N ARG A 106 -10.52 -3.20 25.61
CA ARG A 106 -10.15 -2.70 24.28
C ARG A 106 -9.49 -3.78 23.42
N ARG A 107 -8.60 -4.61 23.99
CA ARG A 107 -8.00 -5.75 23.28
C ARG A 107 -9.05 -6.79 22.86
N VAL A 108 -9.95 -7.17 23.76
CA VAL A 108 -11.04 -8.11 23.45
C VAL A 108 -11.94 -7.57 22.35
N ILE A 109 -12.34 -6.29 22.43
CA ILE A 109 -13.16 -5.63 21.41
C ILE A 109 -12.43 -5.63 20.05
N LYS A 110 -11.15 -5.25 20.01
CA LYS A 110 -10.35 -5.29 18.77
C LYS A 110 -10.30 -6.70 18.17
N THR A 111 -10.10 -7.72 18.98
CA THR A 111 -10.09 -9.12 18.52
C THR A 111 -11.45 -9.55 17.96
N LEU A 112 -12.55 -9.16 18.62
CA LEU A 112 -13.91 -9.47 18.15
C LEU A 112 -14.24 -8.76 16.84
N ILE A 113 -13.88 -7.48 16.71
CA ILE A 113 -14.01 -6.72 15.45
C ILE A 113 -13.20 -7.41 14.35
N GLY A 114 -11.95 -7.80 14.63
CA GLY A 114 -11.11 -8.51 13.66
C GLY A 114 -11.72 -9.84 13.21
N LEU A 115 -12.30 -10.62 14.14
CA LEU A 115 -13.01 -11.86 13.81
C LEU A 115 -14.25 -11.59 12.94
N LEU A 116 -15.04 -10.58 13.29
CA LEU A 116 -16.23 -10.16 12.56
C LEU A 116 -15.86 -9.75 11.12
N LEU A 117 -14.82 -8.94 10.96
CA LEU A 117 -14.32 -8.50 9.66
C LEU A 117 -13.85 -9.69 8.81
N ARG A 118 -13.18 -10.68 9.40
CA ARG A 118 -12.80 -11.92 8.69
C ARG A 118 -14.00 -12.73 8.23
N LEU A 119 -15.03 -12.84 9.07
CA LEU A 119 -16.27 -13.54 8.70
C LEU A 119 -17.00 -12.82 7.55
N ILE A 120 -17.07 -11.49 7.62
CA ILE A 120 -17.64 -10.66 6.54
C ILE A 120 -16.82 -10.83 5.26
N ALA A 121 -15.49 -10.73 5.33
CA ALA A 121 -14.62 -10.91 4.18
C ALA A 121 -14.79 -12.30 3.53
N ASN A 122 -14.87 -13.36 4.34
CA ASN A 122 -15.13 -14.71 3.85
C ASN A 122 -16.53 -14.88 3.24
N ALA A 123 -17.53 -14.15 3.74
CA ALA A 123 -18.86 -14.15 3.15
C ALA A 123 -18.89 -13.37 1.82
N LEU A 124 -18.21 -12.23 1.76
CA LEU A 124 -18.10 -11.38 0.57
C LEU A 124 -17.28 -12.04 -0.54
N SER A 125 -16.27 -12.85 -0.21
CA SER A 125 -15.46 -13.57 -1.21
C SER A 125 -16.24 -14.65 -1.98
N LEU A 126 -17.39 -15.06 -1.48
CA LEU A 126 -18.31 -15.98 -2.16
C LEU A 126 -19.26 -15.27 -3.14
N ILE A 127 -19.28 -13.93 -3.12
CA ILE A 127 -20.13 -13.11 -3.96
C ILE A 127 -19.42 -12.84 -5.29
N LYS A 128 -20.15 -12.92 -6.41
CA LYS A 128 -19.62 -12.56 -7.73
C LYS A 128 -19.10 -11.11 -7.73
N PRO A 129 -17.96 -10.80 -8.40
CA PRO A 129 -17.34 -9.47 -8.36
C PRO A 129 -18.29 -8.29 -8.67
N HIS A 130 -19.18 -8.43 -9.65
CA HIS A 130 -20.17 -7.38 -10.00
C HIS A 130 -21.14 -7.06 -8.85
N ASN A 131 -21.49 -8.05 -8.02
CA ASN A 131 -22.35 -7.84 -6.86
C ASN A 131 -21.57 -7.22 -5.69
N LEU A 132 -20.27 -7.52 -5.58
CA LEU A 132 -19.39 -6.85 -4.61
C LEU A 132 -19.30 -5.34 -4.91
N ILE A 133 -19.15 -4.95 -6.18
CA ILE A 133 -19.17 -3.54 -6.60
C ILE A 133 -20.46 -2.85 -6.14
N LYS A 134 -21.64 -3.49 -6.33
CA LYS A 134 -22.92 -2.93 -5.88
C LYS A 134 -22.99 -2.76 -4.36
N ILE A 135 -22.49 -3.73 -3.61
CA ILE A 135 -22.46 -3.67 -2.14
C ILE A 135 -21.54 -2.54 -1.66
N LEU A 136 -20.34 -2.44 -2.22
CA LEU A 136 -19.39 -1.36 -1.91
C LEU A 136 -19.96 0.01 -2.31
N GLY A 137 -20.62 0.09 -3.46
CA GLY A 137 -21.36 1.26 -3.92
C GLY A 137 -22.41 1.74 -2.92
N LYS A 138 -23.26 0.83 -2.46
CA LYS A 138 -24.30 1.18 -1.47
C LYS A 138 -23.69 1.56 -0.13
N LEU A 139 -22.63 0.88 0.31
CA LEU A 139 -21.94 1.23 1.55
C LEU A 139 -21.31 2.63 1.48
N ALA A 140 -20.60 2.94 0.40
CA ALA A 140 -20.02 4.26 0.17
C ALA A 140 -21.11 5.34 0.16
N TYR A 141 -22.22 5.10 -0.54
CA TYR A 141 -23.38 6.00 -0.54
C TYR A 141 -23.91 6.27 0.87
N GLU A 142 -24.15 5.22 1.68
CA GLU A 142 -24.66 5.38 3.04
C GLU A 142 -23.68 6.10 3.98
N LEU A 143 -22.37 5.95 3.73
CA LEU A 143 -21.34 6.69 4.47
C LEU A 143 -21.33 8.17 4.07
N ASN A 144 -21.51 8.49 2.78
CA ASN A 144 -21.55 9.87 2.30
C ASN A 144 -22.77 10.64 2.82
N GLU A 145 -23.92 9.98 2.96
CA GLU A 145 -25.14 10.60 3.47
C GLU A 145 -25.08 10.90 4.98
N LYS A 146 -24.23 10.19 5.73
CA LYS A 146 -24.22 10.23 7.20
C LYS A 146 -22.92 10.78 7.79
N GLY A 147 -21.85 10.80 7.02
CA GLY A 147 -20.53 11.21 7.46
C GLY A 147 -20.18 12.63 7.02
N ASP A 148 -19.13 13.17 7.63
CA ASP A 148 -18.62 14.52 7.34
C ASP A 148 -17.67 14.54 6.12
N GLY A 149 -17.72 13.51 5.26
CA GLY A 149 -16.81 13.38 4.13
C GLY A 149 -17.30 12.42 3.05
N PHE A 150 -16.72 12.55 1.87
CA PHE A 150 -17.04 11.69 0.72
C PHE A 150 -16.08 10.49 0.65
N VAL A 151 -16.68 9.31 0.48
CA VAL A 151 -16.03 8.02 0.31
C VAL A 151 -16.23 7.56 -1.14
N THR A 152 -15.12 7.20 -1.76
CA THR A 152 -15.06 6.59 -3.10
C THR A 152 -14.22 5.32 -3.05
N PHE A 153 -14.34 4.48 -4.09
CA PHE A 153 -13.54 3.26 -4.21
C PHE A 153 -13.22 2.98 -5.68
N HIS A 154 -12.12 2.25 -5.89
CA HIS A 154 -11.66 1.83 -7.21
C HIS A 154 -11.31 0.34 -7.16
N ILE A 155 -11.78 -0.44 -8.14
CA ILE A 155 -11.53 -1.88 -8.25
C ILE A 155 -10.86 -2.17 -9.59
N ARG A 156 -9.76 -2.92 -9.55
CA ARG A 156 -9.03 -3.34 -10.74
C ARG A 156 -9.05 -4.87 -10.90
N PRO A 157 -9.20 -5.41 -12.12
CA PRO A 157 -9.17 -6.85 -12.34
C PRO A 157 -7.80 -7.45 -11.99
N LYS A 158 -7.79 -8.64 -11.38
CA LYS A 158 -6.52 -9.29 -10.99
C LYS A 158 -5.87 -10.01 -12.16
N LYS A 159 -6.67 -10.60 -13.05
CA LYS A 159 -6.16 -11.40 -14.17
C LYS A 159 -6.07 -10.56 -15.41
N ALA A 160 -5.02 -10.81 -16.20
CA ALA A 160 -4.83 -10.12 -17.45
C ALA A 160 -6.06 -10.28 -18.34
N ASN A 161 -6.59 -11.50 -18.52
CA ASN A 161 -7.71 -11.81 -19.42
C ASN A 161 -9.07 -11.20 -19.04
N GLU A 162 -9.20 -10.60 -17.86
CA GLU A 162 -10.42 -9.91 -17.41
C GLU A 162 -10.45 -8.44 -17.88
N ILE A 163 -9.36 -7.96 -18.49
CA ILE A 163 -9.23 -6.60 -19.01
C ILE A 163 -9.54 -6.61 -20.50
N GLU A 164 -10.50 -5.79 -20.93
CA GLU A 164 -10.82 -5.59 -22.34
C GLU A 164 -9.77 -4.70 -23.00
N ILE A 165 -9.43 -4.99 -24.26
CA ILE A 165 -8.49 -4.16 -25.03
C ILE A 165 -9.30 -3.11 -25.77
N ASP A 166 -8.95 -1.85 -25.54
CA ASP A 166 -9.50 -0.69 -26.20
C ASP A 166 -8.72 -0.48 -27.52
N SER A 167 -9.45 -0.47 -28.63
CA SER A 167 -8.88 -0.32 -29.96
C SER A 167 -8.73 1.13 -30.43
N ILE A 168 -9.10 2.11 -29.59
CA ILE A 168 -9.04 3.54 -29.96
C ILE A 168 -7.62 3.98 -30.33
N TRP A 169 -6.59 3.49 -29.63
CA TRP A 169 -5.21 3.94 -29.81
C TRP A 169 -4.37 2.90 -30.55
N LYS A 170 -3.73 3.33 -31.65
CA LYS A 170 -2.68 2.52 -32.27
C LYS A 170 -1.50 2.42 -31.31
N GLN A 171 -1.07 1.20 -31.03
CA GLN A 171 0.10 0.95 -30.19
C GLN A 171 1.37 1.34 -30.95
N ASN A 172 2.22 2.15 -30.30
CA ASN A 172 3.50 2.62 -30.81
C ASN A 172 4.59 2.31 -29.77
N ASP A 173 4.84 1.03 -29.60
CA ASP A 173 5.59 0.44 -28.49
C ASP A 173 6.77 -0.45 -28.94
N GLU A 174 7.03 -0.52 -30.25
CA GLU A 174 8.09 -1.33 -30.87
C GLU A 174 9.51 -0.90 -30.49
N ASP A 175 9.72 0.38 -30.25
CA ASP A 175 10.98 0.98 -29.82
C ASP A 175 11.13 1.03 -28.29
N VAL A 176 10.16 0.47 -27.54
CA VAL A 176 10.12 0.48 -26.07
C VAL A 176 10.53 -0.87 -25.49
N GLY A 177 11.46 -0.84 -24.54
CA GLY A 177 11.70 -1.93 -23.59
C GLY A 177 10.99 -1.69 -22.26
N ILE A 178 10.34 -2.70 -21.68
CA ILE A 178 9.77 -2.67 -20.32
C ILE A 178 10.63 -3.52 -19.40
N VAL A 179 11.24 -2.90 -18.41
CA VAL A 179 12.00 -3.55 -17.34
C VAL A 179 11.13 -3.62 -16.08
N VAL A 180 10.73 -4.84 -15.72
CA VAL A 180 10.06 -5.15 -14.45
C VAL A 180 11.12 -5.60 -13.46
N GLN A 181 11.37 -4.77 -12.45
CA GLN A 181 12.50 -4.90 -11.54
C GLN A 181 12.08 -5.39 -10.16
N GLY A 182 12.87 -6.29 -9.56
CA GLY A 182 12.78 -6.65 -8.15
C GLY A 182 12.39 -8.11 -7.90
N PRO A 183 12.11 -8.48 -6.63
CA PRO A 183 11.75 -9.86 -6.29
C PRO A 183 10.38 -10.23 -6.84
N TYR A 184 10.25 -11.42 -7.42
CA TYR A 184 8.98 -11.93 -7.93
C TYR A 184 7.89 -12.00 -6.84
N VAL A 185 6.70 -11.49 -7.15
CA VAL A 185 5.55 -11.48 -6.24
C VAL A 185 4.57 -12.59 -6.64
N SER A 186 4.66 -13.72 -5.93
CA SER A 186 3.80 -14.91 -6.17
C SER A 186 2.38 -14.77 -5.65
N THR A 187 2.15 -13.89 -4.67
CA THR A 187 0.84 -13.70 -4.06
C THR A 187 -0.18 -13.25 -5.11
N ASN A 188 -1.28 -14.01 -5.25
CA ASN A 188 -2.29 -13.81 -6.31
C ASN A 188 -1.72 -13.85 -7.75
N ASN A 189 -0.58 -14.49 -7.99
CA ASN A 189 0.14 -14.46 -9.27
C ASN A 189 0.39 -13.04 -9.78
N PHE A 190 0.66 -12.09 -8.87
CA PHE A 190 0.66 -10.67 -9.21
C PHE A 190 1.63 -10.33 -10.35
N THR A 191 2.90 -10.70 -10.23
CA THR A 191 3.91 -10.41 -11.25
C THR A 191 3.62 -11.13 -12.57
N LEU A 192 3.20 -12.41 -12.53
CA LEU A 192 2.83 -13.17 -13.72
C LEU A 192 1.66 -12.52 -14.49
N GLU A 193 0.58 -12.16 -13.78
CA GLU A 193 -0.57 -11.51 -14.40
C GLU A 193 -0.25 -10.06 -14.83
N THR A 194 0.69 -9.38 -14.19
CA THR A 194 1.23 -8.09 -14.68
C THR A 194 1.93 -8.26 -16.02
N VAL A 195 2.83 -9.23 -16.16
CA VAL A 195 3.55 -9.47 -17.43
C VAL A 195 2.58 -9.88 -18.54
N LYS A 196 1.62 -10.77 -18.24
CA LYS A 196 0.56 -11.13 -19.20
C LYS A 196 -0.26 -9.91 -19.62
N LEU A 197 -0.59 -9.03 -18.68
CA LEU A 197 -1.32 -7.80 -19.00
C LEU A 197 -0.48 -6.92 -19.93
N TYR A 198 0.79 -6.67 -19.60
CA TYR A 198 1.68 -5.86 -20.42
C TYR A 198 1.82 -6.44 -21.82
N LYS A 199 1.92 -7.77 -21.97
CA LYS A 199 1.97 -8.39 -23.30
C LYS A 199 0.68 -8.19 -24.12
N ARG A 200 -0.47 -7.98 -23.46
CA ARG A 200 -1.74 -7.70 -24.13
C ARG A 200 -1.90 -6.22 -24.48
N ILE A 201 -1.53 -5.32 -23.58
CA ILE A 201 -1.75 -3.87 -23.78
C ILE A 201 -0.58 -3.17 -24.48
N PHE A 202 0.62 -3.77 -24.44
CA PHE A 202 1.84 -3.34 -25.13
C PHE A 202 2.40 -4.53 -25.93
N PRO A 203 1.70 -4.94 -27.02
CA PRO A 203 2.01 -6.18 -27.72
C PRO A 203 3.39 -6.18 -28.40
N ASN A 204 3.92 -5.03 -28.82
CA ASN A 204 5.19 -4.93 -29.55
C ASN A 204 6.36 -4.54 -28.65
N ALA A 205 6.10 -4.05 -27.43
CA ALA A 205 7.15 -3.79 -26.45
C ALA A 205 7.91 -5.07 -26.06
N GLN A 206 9.22 -4.94 -25.93
CA GLN A 206 10.05 -6.01 -25.37
C GLN A 206 9.93 -5.97 -23.85
N ILE A 207 9.62 -7.11 -23.20
CA ILE A 207 9.47 -7.18 -21.75
C ILE A 207 10.63 -7.99 -21.17
N VAL A 208 11.28 -7.45 -20.14
CA VAL A 208 12.25 -8.15 -19.30
C VAL A 208 11.77 -8.12 -17.85
N LEU A 209 11.76 -9.29 -17.21
CA LEU A 209 11.74 -9.43 -15.77
C LEU A 209 13.18 -9.56 -15.27
N SER A 210 13.67 -8.55 -14.55
CA SER A 210 14.99 -8.58 -13.92
C SER A 210 14.84 -8.81 -12.42
N THR A 211 15.22 -10.02 -11.98
CA THR A 211 14.91 -10.57 -10.65
C THR A 211 16.11 -11.33 -10.08
N TRP A 212 15.95 -11.86 -8.88
CA TRP A 212 16.93 -12.74 -8.22
C TRP A 212 16.69 -14.19 -8.60
N ALA A 213 17.78 -14.98 -8.70
CA ALA A 213 17.67 -16.42 -8.75
C ALA A 213 16.98 -16.94 -7.47
N SER A 214 15.95 -17.76 -7.64
CA SER A 214 15.27 -18.44 -6.53
C SER A 214 14.72 -19.78 -6.99
N HIS A 215 14.99 -20.83 -6.22
CA HIS A 215 14.44 -22.17 -6.45
C HIS A 215 12.94 -22.26 -6.11
N GLU A 216 12.41 -21.32 -5.31
CA GLU A 216 11.05 -21.40 -4.77
C GLU A 216 9.94 -21.12 -5.80
N VAL A 217 10.30 -20.64 -6.99
CA VAL A 217 9.35 -20.15 -8.01
C VAL A 217 9.64 -20.66 -9.42
N GLU A 218 10.36 -21.76 -9.54
CA GLU A 218 10.84 -22.30 -10.83
C GLU A 218 9.72 -22.49 -11.86
N GLN A 219 8.58 -23.07 -11.48
CA GLN A 219 7.43 -23.22 -12.38
C GLN A 219 6.84 -21.87 -12.81
N SER A 220 6.76 -20.89 -11.90
CA SER A 220 6.30 -19.54 -12.25
C SER A 220 7.25 -18.84 -13.22
N MET A 221 8.56 -19.10 -13.11
CA MET A 221 9.57 -18.58 -14.03
C MET A 221 9.45 -19.19 -15.43
N GLN A 222 9.21 -20.50 -15.52
CA GLN A 222 8.96 -21.18 -16.80
C GLN A 222 7.71 -20.60 -17.49
N ASP A 223 6.64 -20.31 -16.73
CA ASP A 223 5.45 -19.67 -17.28
C ASP A 223 5.72 -18.23 -17.73
N LEU A 224 6.52 -17.45 -16.97
CA LEU A 224 6.91 -16.09 -17.33
C LEU A 224 7.75 -16.03 -18.61
N GLN A 225 8.66 -16.99 -18.81
CA GLN A 225 9.53 -17.06 -19.99
C GLN A 225 8.75 -17.18 -21.31
N LYS A 226 7.47 -17.59 -21.28
CA LYS A 226 6.56 -17.60 -22.43
C LYS A 226 6.14 -16.19 -22.87
N TYR A 227 6.27 -15.19 -22.00
CA TYR A 227 5.76 -13.83 -22.21
C TYR A 227 6.86 -12.76 -22.16
N CYS A 228 7.98 -13.01 -21.48
CA CYS A 228 9.07 -12.06 -21.31
C CYS A 228 10.43 -12.75 -21.18
N THR A 229 11.52 -12.02 -21.43
CA THR A 229 12.86 -12.46 -21.05
C THR A 229 13.02 -12.37 -19.53
N VAL A 230 13.61 -13.38 -18.90
CA VAL A 230 13.91 -13.37 -17.45
C VAL A 230 15.42 -13.28 -17.28
N ILE A 231 15.87 -12.28 -16.52
CA ILE A 231 17.27 -12.05 -16.18
C ILE A 231 17.45 -12.25 -14.67
N TYR A 232 18.43 -13.07 -14.30
CA TYR A 232 18.79 -13.30 -12.91
C TYR A 232 20.02 -12.46 -12.55
N SER A 233 19.86 -11.52 -11.63
CA SER A 233 20.95 -10.68 -11.15
C SER A 233 21.73 -11.36 -10.02
N THR A 234 23.04 -11.18 -10.03
CA THR A 234 23.92 -11.51 -8.89
C THR A 234 23.67 -10.51 -7.76
N LYS A 235 23.52 -11.02 -6.54
CA LYS A 235 23.38 -10.16 -5.35
C LYS A 235 24.69 -9.39 -5.12
N PRO A 236 24.65 -8.06 -4.91
CA PRO A 236 25.81 -7.28 -4.54
C PRO A 236 26.31 -7.67 -3.14
N GLU A 237 27.61 -7.49 -2.89
CA GLU A 237 28.24 -7.76 -1.59
C GLU A 237 27.62 -6.92 -0.47
N THR A 238 27.38 -5.64 -0.74
CA THR A 238 26.66 -4.73 0.16
C THR A 238 25.27 -4.44 -0.38
N LEU A 239 24.26 -4.48 0.50
CA LEU A 239 22.87 -4.20 0.11
C LEU A 239 22.63 -2.73 -0.23
N GLY A 240 23.48 -1.83 0.26
CA GLY A 240 23.27 -0.39 0.23
C GLY A 240 22.20 0.05 1.23
N SER A 241 22.17 1.35 1.55
CA SER A 241 21.12 1.91 2.40
C SER A 241 19.75 1.61 1.79
N HIS A 242 18.81 1.11 2.59
CA HIS A 242 17.44 0.80 2.15
C HIS A 242 17.37 -0.14 0.93
N ASN A 243 18.32 -1.08 0.81
CA ASN A 243 18.43 -2.03 -0.31
C ASN A 243 18.72 -1.37 -1.66
N LEU A 244 19.32 -0.18 -1.68
CA LEU A 244 19.58 0.56 -2.90
C LEU A 244 20.41 -0.22 -3.93
N ASN A 245 21.45 -0.96 -3.51
CA ASN A 245 22.26 -1.73 -4.43
C ASN A 245 21.49 -2.93 -5.01
N LEU A 246 20.52 -3.48 -4.26
CA LEU A 246 19.60 -4.49 -4.79
C LEU A 246 18.73 -3.90 -5.90
N GLN A 247 18.20 -2.68 -5.69
CA GLN A 247 17.42 -1.96 -6.71
C GLN A 247 18.27 -1.65 -7.94
N LYS A 248 19.50 -1.15 -7.73
CA LYS A 248 20.46 -0.86 -8.79
C LYS A 248 20.78 -2.10 -9.63
N ALA A 249 21.19 -3.21 -9.00
CA ALA A 249 21.65 -4.40 -9.71
C ALA A 249 20.59 -4.97 -10.66
N THR A 250 19.34 -5.05 -10.19
CA THR A 250 18.23 -5.55 -11.01
C THR A 250 17.78 -4.51 -12.05
N THR A 251 17.80 -3.21 -11.73
CA THR A 251 17.49 -2.16 -12.70
C THR A 251 18.50 -2.13 -13.85
N LEU A 252 19.79 -2.05 -13.55
CA LEU A 252 20.85 -2.01 -14.55
C LEU A 252 20.89 -3.28 -15.41
N ALA A 253 20.72 -4.47 -14.82
CA ALA A 253 20.71 -5.70 -15.61
C ALA A 253 19.60 -5.69 -16.69
N GLY A 254 18.42 -5.17 -16.35
CA GLY A 254 17.31 -5.02 -17.30
C GLY A 254 17.57 -3.92 -18.34
N ILE A 255 18.03 -2.74 -17.92
CA ILE A 255 18.29 -1.61 -18.83
C ILE A 255 19.44 -1.94 -19.78
N SER A 256 20.54 -2.54 -19.29
CA SER A 256 21.67 -2.97 -20.12
C SER A 256 21.23 -3.97 -21.19
N HIS A 257 20.33 -4.89 -20.85
CA HIS A 257 19.74 -5.80 -21.84
C HIS A 257 18.95 -5.02 -22.89
N MET A 258 18.07 -4.09 -22.50
CA MET A 258 17.31 -3.29 -23.46
C MET A 258 18.21 -2.43 -24.36
N LYS A 259 19.26 -1.84 -23.80
CA LYS A 259 20.28 -1.08 -24.54
C LYS A 259 20.99 -1.98 -25.55
N GLY A 260 21.42 -3.17 -25.15
CA GLY A 260 22.04 -4.16 -26.04
C GLY A 260 21.12 -4.68 -27.15
N GLN A 261 19.80 -4.61 -26.95
CA GLN A 261 18.77 -4.93 -27.96
C GLN A 261 18.36 -3.73 -28.81
N GLY A 262 18.99 -2.55 -28.63
CA GLY A 262 18.71 -1.35 -29.41
C GLY A 262 17.34 -0.72 -29.15
N ARG A 263 16.74 -0.94 -27.97
CA ARG A 263 15.47 -0.27 -27.61
C ARG A 263 15.74 1.20 -27.32
N LEU A 264 15.07 2.09 -28.05
CA LEU A 264 15.27 3.54 -27.93
C LEU A 264 14.77 4.08 -26.60
N PHE A 265 13.58 3.64 -26.19
CA PHE A 265 12.97 4.02 -24.92
C PHE A 265 12.93 2.84 -23.97
N CYS A 266 12.95 3.13 -22.68
CA CYS A 266 12.76 2.14 -21.64
C CYS A 266 11.75 2.62 -20.60
N LEU A 267 10.84 1.73 -20.22
CA LEU A 267 9.99 1.85 -19.04
C LEU A 267 10.54 0.96 -17.94
N LYS A 268 11.00 1.55 -16.84
CA LYS A 268 11.34 0.84 -15.61
C LYS A 268 10.14 0.85 -14.66
N THR A 269 9.77 -0.31 -14.13
CA THR A 269 8.74 -0.47 -13.08
C THR A 269 9.12 -1.59 -12.11
N ARG A 270 8.35 -1.79 -11.04
CA ARG A 270 8.61 -2.82 -10.02
C ARG A 270 7.73 -4.05 -10.17
N THR A 271 8.20 -5.19 -9.67
CA THR A 271 7.44 -6.46 -9.63
C THR A 271 6.16 -6.41 -8.79
N ASP A 272 6.06 -5.47 -7.85
CA ASP A 272 4.89 -5.20 -7.00
C ASP A 272 4.00 -4.05 -7.53
N GLN A 273 4.29 -3.54 -8.73
CA GLN A 273 3.49 -2.53 -9.41
C GLN A 273 2.86 -3.09 -10.70
N ARG A 274 1.73 -2.50 -11.10
CA ARG A 274 1.04 -2.85 -12.35
C ARG A 274 0.35 -1.63 -12.95
N ILE A 275 0.63 -1.39 -14.22
CA ILE A 275 -0.01 -0.36 -15.07
C ILE A 275 -1.21 -0.99 -15.77
N TYR A 276 -2.36 -0.30 -15.77
CA TYR A 276 -3.57 -0.77 -16.45
C TYR A 276 -3.91 0.04 -17.70
N ARG A 277 -3.37 1.27 -17.84
CA ARG A 277 -3.68 2.15 -18.97
C ARG A 277 -3.04 1.63 -20.27
N GLN A 278 -3.86 1.31 -21.26
CA GLN A 278 -3.41 0.72 -22.53
C GLN A 278 -2.63 1.69 -23.43
N GLY A 279 -2.92 2.98 -23.34
CA GLY A 279 -2.21 4.03 -24.08
C GLY A 279 -0.98 4.58 -23.35
N ALA A 280 -0.55 3.96 -22.23
CA ALA A 280 0.49 4.54 -21.37
C ALA A 280 1.80 4.80 -22.13
N LEU A 281 2.30 3.84 -22.91
CA LEU A 281 3.58 4.04 -23.63
C LEU A 281 3.49 5.16 -24.68
N SER A 282 2.43 5.19 -25.49
CA SER A 282 2.20 6.26 -26.47
C SER A 282 2.07 7.63 -25.79
N TYR A 283 1.37 7.70 -24.65
CA TYR A 283 1.25 8.91 -23.85
C TYR A 283 2.62 9.38 -23.33
N LEU A 284 3.41 8.48 -22.72
CA LEU A 284 4.72 8.81 -22.18
C LEU A 284 5.70 9.27 -23.26
N LYS A 285 5.70 8.62 -24.44
CA LYS A 285 6.48 9.06 -25.61
C LYS A 285 6.07 10.47 -26.05
N SER A 286 4.77 10.73 -26.09
CA SER A 286 4.24 12.04 -26.48
C SER A 286 4.67 13.14 -25.50
N LEU A 287 4.74 12.84 -24.20
CA LEU A 287 5.26 13.77 -23.20
C LEU A 287 6.73 14.09 -23.42
N VAL A 288 7.57 13.07 -23.60
CA VAL A 288 9.01 13.28 -23.84
C VAL A 288 9.23 14.13 -25.10
N ALA A 289 8.46 13.87 -26.16
CA ALA A 289 8.52 14.65 -27.39
C ALA A 289 8.02 16.09 -27.24
N ALA A 290 6.92 16.30 -26.50
CA ALA A 290 6.31 17.62 -26.30
C ALA A 290 7.15 18.52 -25.39
N TYR A 291 7.92 17.94 -24.47
CA TYR A 291 8.70 18.66 -23.47
C TYR A 291 10.19 18.30 -23.56
N PRO A 292 10.89 18.70 -24.64
CA PRO A 292 12.30 18.41 -24.81
C PRO A 292 13.16 19.12 -23.75
N VAL A 293 14.33 18.55 -23.49
CA VAL A 293 15.34 19.13 -22.62
C VAL A 293 15.80 20.46 -23.21
N LYS A 294 15.85 21.51 -22.38
CA LYS A 294 16.38 22.82 -22.75
C LYS A 294 17.75 22.98 -22.07
N ASN A 295 18.78 23.35 -22.83
CA ASN A 295 20.10 23.74 -22.32
C ASN A 295 20.96 22.63 -21.65
N ASN A 296 20.59 21.35 -21.74
CA ASN A 296 21.42 20.24 -21.31
C ASN A 296 21.72 19.33 -22.51
N THR A 297 23.01 19.14 -22.82
CA THR A 297 23.49 18.39 -23.99
C THR A 297 23.82 16.93 -23.69
N ILE A 298 23.68 16.50 -22.43
CA ILE A 298 23.99 15.15 -21.97
C ILE A 298 22.77 14.23 -22.14
N LEU A 299 21.57 14.75 -21.87
CA LEU A 299 20.34 13.99 -21.96
C LEU A 299 19.75 13.99 -23.37
N ASN A 300 19.24 12.84 -23.79
CA ASN A 300 18.46 12.73 -25.02
C ASN A 300 17.04 13.27 -24.84
N GLY A 301 16.48 13.13 -23.63
CA GLY A 301 15.17 13.64 -23.25
C GLY A 301 14.98 13.71 -21.74
N ARG A 302 13.85 14.30 -21.32
CA ARG A 302 13.48 14.29 -19.90
C ARG A 302 13.00 12.89 -19.51
N ILE A 303 13.25 12.50 -18.26
CA ILE A 303 12.74 11.25 -17.68
C ILE A 303 11.38 11.51 -17.05
N VAL A 304 10.38 10.72 -17.41
CA VAL A 304 9.04 10.76 -16.84
C VAL A 304 9.00 9.95 -15.54
N GLU A 305 8.55 10.57 -14.46
CA GLU A 305 8.37 9.95 -13.14
C GLU A 305 6.97 10.21 -12.58
N LEU A 306 6.57 9.40 -11.59
CA LEU A 306 5.25 9.52 -10.97
C LEU A 306 5.25 10.41 -9.73
N SER A 307 4.14 11.09 -9.49
CA SER A 307 3.93 11.91 -8.29
C SER A 307 3.71 11.10 -7.00
N ILE A 308 3.53 9.78 -7.08
CA ILE A 308 3.15 8.89 -5.95
C ILE A 308 4.10 8.97 -4.74
N THR A 309 5.40 9.21 -4.97
CA THR A 309 6.43 9.39 -3.93
C THR A 309 7.19 10.72 -4.07
N SER A 310 6.85 11.54 -5.06
CA SER A 310 7.54 12.79 -5.35
C SER A 310 7.05 13.91 -4.42
N CYS A 311 7.94 14.38 -3.56
CA CYS A 311 7.60 15.28 -2.47
C CYS A 311 7.92 16.74 -2.81
N ARG A 312 7.05 17.66 -2.38
CA ARG A 312 7.19 19.10 -2.56
C ARG A 312 8.22 19.70 -1.59
N TYR A 313 8.23 19.22 -0.34
CA TYR A 313 8.99 19.83 0.75
C TYR A 313 10.12 18.94 1.31
N ARG A 314 10.31 17.73 0.80
CA ARG A 314 11.50 16.91 1.07
C ARG A 314 12.34 16.85 -0.21
N PRO A 315 13.36 17.73 -0.36
CA PRO A 315 14.19 17.77 -1.55
C PRO A 315 14.73 16.39 -1.92
N TRP A 316 14.81 16.12 -3.22
CA TRP A 316 15.35 14.89 -3.80
C TRP A 316 14.55 13.60 -3.53
N SER A 317 13.46 13.65 -2.76
CA SER A 317 12.52 12.54 -2.66
C SER A 317 11.59 12.53 -3.87
N LEU A 318 12.00 11.76 -4.87
CA LEU A 318 11.35 11.58 -6.18
C LEU A 318 11.09 10.09 -6.44
N CYS A 319 10.42 9.74 -7.55
CA CYS A 319 9.98 8.38 -7.77
C CYS A 319 11.05 7.52 -8.45
N ASP A 320 11.82 6.79 -7.66
CA ASP A 320 12.76 5.79 -8.17
C ASP A 320 12.07 4.51 -8.69
N MET A 321 10.76 4.35 -8.46
CA MET A 321 10.04 3.10 -8.70
C MET A 321 9.55 2.94 -10.13
N PHE A 322 9.10 4.03 -10.75
CA PHE A 322 8.59 4.11 -12.11
C PHE A 322 9.32 5.22 -12.85
N GLN A 323 9.97 4.88 -13.96
CA GLN A 323 10.74 5.84 -14.77
C GLN A 323 10.59 5.47 -16.25
N PHE A 324 10.31 6.46 -17.09
CA PHE A 324 10.25 6.30 -18.54
C PHE A 324 11.09 7.35 -19.24
N GLY A 325 11.91 6.96 -20.21
CA GLY A 325 12.72 7.90 -20.97
C GLY A 325 13.56 7.17 -22.01
N TYR A 326 14.51 7.87 -22.61
CA TYR A 326 15.50 7.21 -23.45
C TYR A 326 16.26 6.18 -22.63
N THR A 327 16.50 5.01 -23.22
CA THR A 327 17.21 3.89 -22.54
C THR A 327 18.57 4.33 -22.03
N ASP A 328 19.25 5.20 -22.78
CA ASP A 328 20.58 5.71 -22.44
C ASP A 328 20.54 6.67 -21.24
N ASP A 329 19.50 7.50 -21.14
CA ASP A 329 19.31 8.42 -20.02
C ASP A 329 18.98 7.64 -18.74
N LEU A 330 18.15 6.60 -18.83
CA LEU A 330 17.88 5.71 -17.69
C LEU A 330 19.10 4.89 -17.28
N TYR A 331 19.92 4.44 -18.24
CA TYR A 331 21.19 3.79 -17.94
C TYR A 331 22.10 4.73 -17.17
N LEU A 332 22.25 5.97 -17.65
CA LEU A 332 23.05 7.02 -17.01
C LEU A 332 22.58 7.32 -15.58
N MET A 333 21.26 7.34 -15.34
CA MET A 333 20.68 7.56 -14.01
C MET A 333 21.04 6.47 -13.00
N TRP A 334 21.11 5.20 -13.44
CA TRP A 334 21.32 4.07 -12.54
C TRP A 334 22.76 3.58 -12.48
N ASP A 335 23.66 4.05 -13.35
CA ASP A 335 25.07 3.69 -13.40
C ASP A 335 25.95 4.47 -12.39
N PHE A 336 25.45 4.62 -11.17
CA PHE A 336 26.19 5.25 -10.06
C PHE A 336 27.02 4.22 -9.28
N LYS A 337 28.07 4.63 -8.56
CA LYS A 337 28.86 3.70 -7.71
C LYS A 337 28.01 3.09 -6.59
N ASN A 338 28.22 1.81 -6.29
CA ASN A 338 27.48 1.12 -5.22
C ASN A 338 27.55 1.88 -3.90
N ASP A 339 26.42 1.94 -3.20
CA ASP A 339 26.32 2.51 -1.86
C ASP A 339 26.95 1.55 -0.85
N LEU A 340 28.03 1.97 -0.20
CA LEU A 340 28.75 1.16 0.78
C LEU A 340 28.13 1.23 2.18
N ARG A 341 27.13 2.10 2.39
CA ARG A 341 26.40 2.21 3.66
C ARG A 341 25.44 1.03 3.82
N ASN A 342 25.17 0.65 5.07
CA ASN A 342 24.35 -0.54 5.37
C ASN A 342 23.24 -0.25 6.39
N ARG A 343 22.47 0.81 6.16
CA ARG A 343 21.36 1.20 7.03
C ARG A 343 20.03 0.68 6.49
N SER A 344 19.26 0.01 7.34
CA SER A 344 17.95 -0.51 6.98
C SER A 344 16.83 0.54 7.13
N ALA A 345 15.75 0.34 6.40
CA ALA A 345 14.54 1.16 6.52
C ALA A 345 13.93 1.11 7.93
N SER A 346 14.03 -0.03 8.63
CA SER A 346 13.54 -0.19 10.00
C SER A 346 14.35 0.62 11.02
N GLU A 347 15.67 0.68 10.85
CA GLU A 347 16.52 1.51 11.71
C GLU A 347 16.23 2.99 11.48
N TYR A 348 15.93 3.35 10.23
CA TYR A 348 15.53 4.71 9.89
C TYR A 348 14.18 5.07 10.52
N ALA A 349 13.16 4.22 10.40
CA ALA A 349 11.84 4.46 10.99
C ALA A 349 11.79 4.45 12.54
N SER A 350 12.90 4.15 13.22
CA SER A 350 12.93 4.00 14.68
C SER A 350 12.97 5.31 15.47
N LYS A 351 13.27 6.44 14.82
CA LYS A 351 13.36 7.76 15.46
C LYS A 351 12.98 8.88 14.47
N PRO A 352 12.54 10.05 14.94
CA PRO A 352 12.28 11.18 14.06
C PRO A 352 13.59 11.82 13.57
N TYR A 353 13.57 12.37 12.36
CA TYR A 353 14.69 13.11 11.75
C TYR A 353 14.21 14.44 11.21
N LYS A 354 15.07 15.45 11.22
CA LYS A 354 14.79 16.65 10.44
C LYS A 354 14.89 16.32 8.96
N VAL A 355 14.03 16.93 8.15
CA VAL A 355 14.05 16.77 6.68
C VAL A 355 15.46 16.94 6.11
N ILE A 356 16.21 17.96 6.55
CA ILE A 356 17.57 18.22 6.08
C ILE A 356 18.55 17.07 6.39
N ASP A 357 18.39 16.40 7.53
CA ASP A 357 19.23 15.26 7.91
C ASP A 357 18.98 14.07 6.97
N ILE A 358 17.72 13.87 6.56
CA ILE A 358 17.30 12.81 5.62
C ILE A 358 17.96 13.03 4.25
N VAL A 359 17.92 14.26 3.76
CA VAL A 359 18.48 14.66 2.48
C VAL A 359 20.01 14.58 2.49
N ASN A 360 20.64 15.02 3.57
CA ASN A 360 22.10 14.95 3.74
C ASN A 360 22.61 13.53 3.94
N GLU A 361 21.86 12.69 4.65
CA GLU A 361 22.12 11.26 4.74
C GLU A 361 21.90 10.55 3.39
N ASN A 362 21.35 11.22 2.37
CA ASN A 362 21.28 10.74 1.00
C ASN A 362 20.66 9.33 0.92
N VAL A 363 19.50 9.16 1.57
CA VAL A 363 18.84 7.85 1.74
C VAL A 363 18.08 7.43 0.48
N ALA A 364 18.09 6.13 0.17
CA ALA A 364 17.21 5.53 -0.83
C ALA A 364 17.12 6.31 -2.16
N GLU A 365 15.93 6.81 -2.52
CA GLU A 365 15.67 7.55 -3.76
C GLU A 365 16.49 8.84 -3.87
N ILE A 366 16.78 9.51 -2.74
CA ILE A 366 17.57 10.75 -2.71
C ILE A 366 18.97 10.49 -3.29
N PHE A 367 19.53 9.30 -3.01
CA PHE A 367 20.82 8.88 -3.57
C PHE A 367 20.80 8.81 -5.08
N VAL A 368 19.76 8.21 -5.67
CA VAL A 368 19.66 8.03 -7.12
C VAL A 368 19.64 9.40 -7.80
N HIS A 369 18.73 10.28 -7.38
CA HIS A 369 18.53 11.58 -8.03
C HIS A 369 19.71 12.53 -7.84
N ARG A 370 20.34 12.54 -6.66
CA ARG A 370 21.53 13.39 -6.43
C ARG A 370 22.75 12.91 -7.21
N ASN A 371 22.96 11.60 -7.34
CA ASN A 371 24.04 11.08 -8.20
C ASN A 371 23.76 11.37 -9.68
N PHE A 372 22.50 11.26 -10.11
CA PHE A 372 22.14 11.59 -11.48
C PHE A 372 22.32 13.09 -11.77
N ALA A 373 21.88 13.98 -10.88
CA ALA A 373 22.10 15.42 -11.01
C ALA A 373 23.58 15.77 -11.19
N LYS A 374 24.47 15.19 -10.37
CA LYS A 374 25.93 15.34 -10.56
C LYS A 374 26.40 14.87 -11.92
N THR A 375 25.92 13.71 -12.34
CA THR A 375 26.33 13.06 -13.59
C THR A 375 25.97 13.91 -14.81
N ILE A 376 24.84 14.64 -14.75
CA ILE A 376 24.39 15.53 -15.81
C ILE A 376 24.80 16.99 -15.61
N GLY A 377 25.72 17.27 -14.68
CA GLY A 377 26.30 18.60 -14.46
C GLY A 377 25.41 19.61 -13.74
N LEU A 378 24.37 19.16 -13.03
CA LEU A 378 23.50 20.01 -12.22
C LEU A 378 23.94 20.04 -10.75
N ASN A 379 23.54 21.10 -10.04
CA ASN A 379 23.78 21.23 -8.61
C ASN A 379 22.95 20.19 -7.83
N ASP A 380 23.59 19.43 -6.95
CA ASP A 380 22.94 18.41 -6.11
C ASP A 380 22.77 18.86 -4.65
N SER A 381 22.88 20.16 -4.36
CA SER A 381 22.80 20.70 -3.01
C SER A 381 21.48 20.33 -2.31
N ALA A 382 21.55 20.18 -0.98
CA ALA A 382 20.39 19.83 -0.15
C ALA A 382 19.48 21.03 0.12
N ASP A 383 19.06 21.71 -0.94
CA ASP A 383 18.22 22.90 -0.91
C ASP A 383 17.08 22.83 -1.94
N TYR A 384 16.10 23.72 -1.80
CA TYR A 384 14.97 23.77 -2.72
C TYR A 384 15.34 24.30 -4.12
N PRO A 385 16.12 25.38 -4.29
CA PRO A 385 16.50 25.85 -5.62
C PRO A 385 17.10 24.75 -6.51
N SER A 386 18.11 24.04 -6.01
CA SER A 386 18.79 22.97 -6.75
C SER A 386 17.85 21.81 -7.07
N TYR A 387 16.98 21.46 -6.13
CA TYR A 387 15.99 20.40 -6.32
C TYR A 387 14.96 20.73 -7.42
N TYR A 388 14.39 21.94 -7.41
CA TYR A 388 13.42 22.36 -8.41
C TYR A 388 14.07 22.64 -9.77
N ASP A 389 15.31 23.12 -9.80
CA ASP A 389 16.09 23.26 -11.03
C ASP A 389 16.38 21.90 -11.67
N PHE A 390 16.71 20.88 -10.87
CA PHE A 390 16.83 19.50 -11.35
C PHE A 390 15.52 18.99 -11.96
N ILE A 391 14.39 19.15 -11.26
CA ILE A 391 13.06 18.74 -11.77
C ILE A 391 12.75 19.42 -13.10
N LYS A 392 12.93 20.74 -13.21
CA LYS A 392 12.65 21.53 -14.43
C LYS A 392 13.52 21.07 -15.61
N SER A 393 14.77 20.71 -15.33
CA SER A 393 15.79 20.44 -16.34
C SER A 393 15.76 19.00 -16.83
N ALA A 394 15.54 18.03 -15.94
CA ALA A 394 15.74 16.62 -16.22
C ALA A 394 14.45 15.78 -16.22
N LEU A 395 13.36 16.24 -15.60
CA LEU A 395 12.19 15.40 -15.34
C LEU A 395 10.88 15.92 -15.94
N ILE A 396 9.97 14.98 -16.20
CA ILE A 396 8.54 15.23 -16.39
C ILE A 396 7.81 14.51 -15.25
N LEU A 397 7.08 15.22 -14.41
CA LEU A 397 6.29 14.59 -13.35
C LEU A 397 4.85 14.43 -13.81
N ILE A 398 4.29 13.22 -13.69
CA ILE A 398 2.89 12.94 -13.96
C ILE A 398 2.20 12.34 -12.75
N ASP A 399 0.89 12.53 -12.66
CA ASP A 399 0.10 11.87 -11.64
C ASP A 399 -0.07 10.38 -11.94
N LYS A 400 -0.07 9.56 -10.89
CA LYS A 400 -0.06 8.10 -11.01
C LYS A 400 -1.33 7.57 -11.71
N GLU A 401 -2.40 8.35 -11.67
CA GLU A 401 -3.69 8.13 -12.32
C GLU A 401 -3.58 8.14 -13.84
N GLU A 402 -2.63 8.90 -14.42
CA GLU A 402 -2.46 9.01 -15.87
C GLU A 402 -2.12 7.66 -16.52
N VAL A 403 -1.34 6.85 -15.82
CA VAL A 403 -0.96 5.48 -16.22
C VAL A 403 -1.78 4.39 -15.52
N ASP A 404 -2.71 4.79 -14.64
CA ASP A 404 -3.48 3.88 -13.78
C ASP A 404 -2.61 2.82 -13.10
N ILE A 405 -1.58 3.27 -12.36
CA ILE A 405 -0.70 2.36 -11.64
C ILE A 405 -1.36 1.87 -10.35
N PHE A 406 -1.21 0.58 -10.07
CA PHE A 406 -1.54 -0.05 -8.82
C PHE A 406 -0.29 -0.58 -8.14
N TRP A 407 -0.14 -0.31 -6.84
CA TRP A 407 0.96 -0.82 -6.02
C TRP A 407 0.42 -1.78 -4.95
N SER A 408 0.77 -3.06 -5.04
CA SER A 408 0.19 -4.11 -4.19
C SER A 408 0.83 -4.22 -2.80
N LYS A 409 1.39 -3.13 -2.26
CA LYS A 409 2.20 -3.12 -1.04
C LYS A 409 1.47 -2.42 0.12
N TYR A 410 1.75 -2.86 1.34
CA TYR A 410 1.26 -2.33 2.63
C TYR A 410 -0.22 -2.51 2.93
N THR A 411 -1.13 -1.93 2.15
CA THR A 411 -2.57 -1.93 2.46
C THR A 411 -3.43 -2.04 1.20
N ALA A 412 -4.76 -2.09 1.38
CA ALA A 412 -5.73 -2.06 0.29
C ALA A 412 -6.17 -0.64 -0.10
N GLN A 413 -5.62 0.40 0.56
CA GLN A 413 -5.88 1.78 0.18
C GLN A 413 -5.14 2.10 -1.13
N GLU A 414 -5.69 3.02 -1.91
CA GLU A 414 -4.95 3.59 -3.04
C GLU A 414 -3.72 4.31 -2.48
N TYR A 415 -2.56 3.67 -2.62
CA TYR A 415 -1.38 4.09 -1.90
C TYR A 415 -0.82 5.38 -2.49
N ASN A 416 -0.58 6.34 -1.60
CA ASN A 416 -0.03 7.65 -1.91
C ASN A 416 0.96 8.00 -0.80
N TRP A 417 2.25 7.74 -1.01
CA TRP A 417 3.28 8.13 -0.05
C TRP A 417 3.37 9.65 0.04
N ALA A 418 3.52 10.28 -1.12
CA ALA A 418 3.34 11.71 -1.26
C ALA A 418 1.85 11.99 -1.42
N GLY A 419 1.27 12.53 -0.35
CA GLY A 419 -0.17 12.69 -0.24
C GLY A 419 -0.65 14.06 -0.71
N ILE A 420 -1.96 14.20 -0.85
CA ILE A 420 -2.56 15.41 -1.41
C ILE A 420 -2.45 16.53 -0.36
N PRO A 421 -1.71 17.62 -0.62
CA PRO A 421 -1.49 18.67 0.37
C PRO A 421 -2.79 19.29 0.89
N GLN A 422 -3.85 19.34 0.08
CA GLN A 422 -5.12 19.95 0.47
C GLN A 422 -5.91 19.15 1.51
N TYR A 423 -5.65 17.83 1.62
CA TYR A 423 -6.42 16.93 2.49
C TYR A 423 -5.60 16.34 3.63
N ASN A 424 -4.27 16.41 3.55
CA ASN A 424 -3.40 15.77 4.52
C ASN A 424 -2.96 16.71 5.64
N GLU A 425 -3.00 16.21 6.87
CA GLU A 425 -2.43 16.91 8.03
C GLU A 425 -0.90 17.04 7.91
N ASN A 426 -0.23 15.99 7.42
CA ASN A 426 1.21 16.01 7.20
C ASN A 426 1.56 16.67 5.86
N GLN A 427 1.81 17.98 5.92
CA GLN A 427 2.21 18.77 4.76
C GLN A 427 3.62 18.42 4.25
N LEU A 428 4.52 17.86 5.08
CA LEU A 428 5.92 17.59 4.68
C LEU A 428 6.03 16.62 3.51
N LEU A 429 5.20 15.58 3.53
CA LEU A 429 5.06 14.60 2.44
C LEU A 429 4.00 15.04 1.42
N GLY A 430 3.85 16.35 1.23
CA GLY A 430 2.96 16.92 0.21
C GLY A 430 3.43 16.53 -1.19
N ARG A 431 2.51 16.05 -2.01
CA ARG A 431 2.75 15.67 -3.40
C ARG A 431 3.18 16.87 -4.25
N LEU A 432 4.14 16.61 -5.14
CA LEU A 432 4.41 17.43 -6.31
C LEU A 432 3.67 16.80 -7.51
N SER A 433 2.54 17.40 -7.89
CA SER A 433 1.63 16.88 -8.92
C SER A 433 2.07 17.22 -10.35
N HIS A 434 1.41 16.65 -11.36
CA HIS A 434 1.63 17.04 -12.75
C HIS A 434 1.34 18.54 -12.96
N SER A 435 0.28 19.04 -12.34
CA SER A 435 -0.10 20.45 -12.44
C SER A 435 0.97 21.39 -11.87
N ASP A 436 1.58 21.02 -10.74
CA ASP A 436 2.67 21.79 -10.14
C ASP A 436 3.89 21.82 -11.08
N TRP A 437 4.24 20.67 -11.68
CA TRP A 437 5.33 20.58 -12.64
C TRP A 437 5.06 21.39 -13.91
N HIS A 438 3.84 21.33 -14.45
CA HIS A 438 3.47 22.10 -15.64
C HIS A 438 3.53 23.61 -15.38
N ILE A 439 3.11 24.05 -14.19
CA ILE A 439 3.27 25.45 -13.75
C ILE A 439 4.75 25.82 -13.69
N LEU A 440 5.60 24.98 -13.08
CA LEU A 440 7.04 25.19 -12.95
C LEU A 440 7.76 25.37 -14.31
N ILE A 441 7.39 24.59 -15.32
CA ILE A 441 8.02 24.66 -16.64
C ILE A 441 7.45 25.75 -17.56
N SER A 442 6.24 26.24 -17.30
CA SER A 442 5.53 27.18 -18.18
C SER A 442 6.13 28.59 -18.20
N GLU A 443 6.93 28.96 -17.20
CA GLU A 443 7.54 30.30 -17.02
C GLU A 443 6.53 31.47 -16.93
N ILE A 444 5.22 31.19 -17.03
CA ILE A 444 4.13 32.16 -16.86
C ILE A 444 4.04 32.63 -15.40
N ASN A 445 4.30 31.73 -14.46
CA ASN A 445 4.30 32.01 -13.04
C ASN A 445 5.73 32.17 -12.54
N ASN A 446 5.94 33.06 -11.57
CA ASN A 446 7.21 33.18 -10.85
C ASN A 446 7.61 31.82 -10.24
N GLN A 447 8.92 31.59 -10.14
CA GLN A 447 9.51 30.47 -9.41
C GLN A 447 8.86 30.31 -8.02
N PRO A 448 8.77 29.09 -7.46
CA PRO A 448 8.29 28.90 -6.10
C PRO A 448 9.05 29.82 -5.13
N ASP A 449 8.32 30.50 -4.25
CA ASP A 449 8.91 31.37 -3.23
C ASP A 449 9.54 30.50 -2.14
N PHE A 450 10.76 30.03 -2.38
CA PHE A 450 11.48 29.10 -1.52
C PHE A 450 11.59 29.60 -0.08
N LYS A 451 11.67 30.92 0.14
CA LYS A 451 11.75 31.52 1.48
C LYS A 451 10.52 31.21 2.33
N LYS A 452 9.34 31.02 1.71
CA LYS A 452 8.10 30.68 2.45
C LYS A 452 8.12 29.29 3.05
N PHE A 453 8.98 28.39 2.58
CA PHE A 453 8.98 27.01 3.05
C PHE A 453 10.37 26.44 3.35
N GLU A 454 11.42 27.26 3.28
CA GLU A 454 12.78 26.89 3.70
C GLU A 454 12.84 26.36 5.14
N TYR A 455 12.02 26.92 6.04
CA TYR A 455 11.93 26.49 7.43
C TYR A 455 11.55 25.01 7.58
N ARG A 456 10.86 24.42 6.58
CA ARG A 456 10.44 23.01 6.59
C ARG A 456 11.61 22.02 6.53
N LEU A 457 12.78 22.45 6.06
CA LEU A 457 14.00 21.64 6.13
C LEU A 457 14.38 21.27 7.59
N ASN A 458 13.97 22.09 8.56
CA ASN A 458 14.21 21.87 9.97
C ASN A 458 13.03 21.20 10.71
N GLU A 459 11.91 20.94 10.03
CA GLU A 459 10.80 20.20 10.62
C GLU A 459 11.17 18.72 10.76
N TYR A 460 10.69 18.09 11.83
CA TYR A 460 10.89 16.66 12.07
C TYR A 460 9.83 15.86 11.34
N GLU A 461 10.27 14.87 10.58
CA GLU A 461 9.38 13.85 10.06
C GLU A 461 9.26 12.70 11.05
N VAL A 462 8.01 12.36 11.35
CA VAL A 462 7.66 11.14 12.06
C VAL A 462 7.19 10.14 11.01
N LEU A 463 8.05 9.17 10.71
CA LEU A 463 7.78 8.08 9.76
C LEU A 463 6.82 7.02 10.30
#